data_AF-A0A0N1PJC3-F1
#
_entry.id   AF-A0A0N1PJC3-F1
#
_cell.length_a   1.000
_cell.length_b   1.000
_cell.length_c   1.000
_cell.angle_alpha   90.00
_cell.angle_beta   90.00
_cell.angle_gamma   90.00
#
_symmetry.space_group_name_H-M   'P 1'
#
loop_
_entity.id
_entity.type
_entity.pdbx_description
1 polymer ?
#
loop_
_entity_poly.entity_id
_entity_poly.type
_entity_poly.pdbx_seq_one_letter_code
_entity_poly.pdbx_strand_id
1 'polypeptide(L)'
;MNVILVLHMKTDKSTSMKTLVCAVTRPDCTRPIIQGHCQHKIPSRSALAASPAHRKSCSLDNLLQDKGICIYRVRAFTTSLEELAARVQAAEAARASWRAPGDARDARAQLDAVSRARAQLPPLRRLADELRAQAQHLARDNVQLPDHLRARLDDLNARVTALSAGGEERARQLAGVARDGGAGAAQGFLAGSVRPPWERAVTPANVPYYINHELETTHWDHPKMIELMTSLADLNEVRFSAYRTALKLRAVQKALCMHMLQLGGALDAFDAHGLRAQNDRLIDIPDMITVLTSLYEVIAAENPSLVNVPLCLDLSVNWLLNVYDSQRTGQIRVLSFKVGLVLLCKGHLEEKYRYLQHTRLYTPGHNTY
;
A
#
# COMPACT_ATOMS: atom_id res chain seq x y z
N MET A 1 6.54 3.98 42.88
CA MET A 1 7.55 5.06 42.70
C MET A 1 8.74 4.49 41.92
N ASN A 2 9.55 5.34 41.28
CA ASN A 2 10.65 4.98 40.35
C ASN A 2 10.24 4.41 38.97
N VAL A 3 9.65 5.27 38.14
CA VAL A 3 9.78 5.17 36.66
C VAL A 3 10.75 6.28 36.22
N ILE A 4 12.02 6.14 36.59
CA ILE A 4 13.07 7.04 36.11
C ILE A 4 13.39 6.65 34.67
N LEU A 5 13.19 7.58 33.74
CA LEU A 5 13.71 7.48 32.37
C LEU A 5 15.25 7.44 32.44
N VAL A 6 15.84 6.24 32.47
CA VAL A 6 17.30 6.08 32.35
C VAL A 6 17.69 6.25 30.88
N LEU A 7 17.77 7.52 30.48
CA LEU A 7 18.30 7.94 29.19
C LEU A 7 19.81 7.66 29.15
N HIS A 8 20.18 6.50 28.61
CA HIS A 8 21.56 6.07 28.49
C HIS A 8 22.01 6.08 27.03
N MET A 9 22.37 7.27 26.52
CA MET A 9 23.12 7.38 25.27
C MET A 9 24.54 6.85 25.50
N LYS A 10 24.78 5.59 25.09
CA LYS A 10 26.14 5.09 24.90
C LYS A 10 26.69 5.63 23.58
N THR A 11 27.90 6.15 23.68
CA THR A 11 28.73 6.64 22.57
C THR A 11 29.36 5.44 21.86
N ASP A 12 28.63 4.87 20.90
CA ASP A 12 29.27 4.05 19.89
C ASP A 12 28.58 4.19 18.53
N LYS A 13 29.39 4.13 17.47
CA LYS A 13 28.93 4.40 16.10
C LYS A 13 27.87 3.35 15.71
N SER A 14 26.85 3.76 14.94
CA SER A 14 25.72 2.93 14.44
C SER A 14 24.51 2.63 15.37
N THR A 15 24.55 2.88 16.70
CA THR A 15 23.48 2.36 17.60
C THR A 15 22.70 3.40 18.45
N SER A 16 23.11 4.67 18.48
CA SER A 16 22.75 5.60 19.58
C SER A 16 21.34 6.22 19.60
N MET A 17 20.44 5.94 18.65
CA MET A 17 19.05 6.48 18.66
C MET A 17 17.95 5.42 18.89
N LYS A 18 18.25 4.14 18.66
CA LYS A 18 17.27 3.03 18.73
C LYS A 18 16.75 2.76 20.15
N THR A 19 17.58 2.97 21.17
CA THR A 19 17.25 2.67 22.58
C THR A 19 16.30 3.69 23.22
N LEU A 20 16.06 4.85 22.59
CA LEU A 20 15.20 5.90 23.15
C LEU A 20 13.71 5.53 23.16
N VAL A 21 13.30 4.62 22.27
CA VAL A 21 11.88 4.30 22.00
C VAL A 21 11.55 2.81 22.18
N CYS A 22 12.53 1.92 22.15
CA CYS A 22 12.27 0.48 22.17
C CYS A 22 11.59 -0.04 23.46
N ALA A 23 11.70 0.69 24.58
CA ALA A 23 11.07 0.34 25.86
C ALA A 23 9.56 0.64 25.95
N VAL A 24 8.94 1.15 24.89
CA VAL A 24 7.53 1.62 24.90
C VAL A 24 6.57 0.65 24.19
N THR A 25 7.06 -0.33 23.42
CA THR A 25 6.25 -0.87 22.30
C THR A 25 6.10 -2.39 22.17
N ARG A 26 6.67 -3.23 23.05
CA ARG A 26 6.49 -4.70 22.96
C ARG A 26 6.51 -5.42 24.31
N PRO A 27 5.42 -6.11 24.65
CA PRO A 27 5.45 -7.50 25.08
C PRO A 27 4.94 -8.42 23.93
N ASP A 28 5.41 -9.67 23.97
CA ASP A 28 4.84 -10.87 23.33
C ASP A 28 4.60 -10.91 21.80
N CYS A 29 5.51 -11.63 21.13
CA CYS A 29 5.20 -12.42 19.93
C CYS A 29 6.10 -13.66 19.90
N THR A 30 5.64 -14.77 20.49
CA THR A 30 6.26 -16.09 20.38
C THR A 30 5.22 -17.15 20.03
N ARG A 31 5.22 -17.60 18.77
CA ARG A 31 4.93 -18.99 18.37
C ARG A 31 5.35 -19.23 16.90
N PRO A 32 5.85 -20.43 16.55
CA PRO A 32 6.43 -20.70 15.23
C PRO A 32 5.41 -21.28 14.23
N ILE A 33 5.74 -21.14 12.95
CA ILE A 33 5.03 -21.80 11.83
C ILE A 33 5.81 -23.06 11.44
N ILE A 34 5.12 -24.18 11.25
CA ILE A 34 5.73 -25.46 10.84
C ILE A 34 5.62 -25.62 9.30
N GLN A 35 6.73 -26.03 8.67
CA GLN A 35 6.80 -26.38 7.24
C GLN A 35 6.35 -27.83 6.98
N GLY A 36 5.87 -28.09 5.76
CA GLY A 36 5.71 -29.43 5.19
C GLY A 36 5.87 -29.38 3.67
N HIS A 37 6.51 -30.40 3.08
CA HIS A 37 6.85 -30.45 1.64
C HIS A 37 6.78 -31.89 1.10
N CYS A 38 6.79 -32.01 -0.24
CA CYS A 38 7.16 -33.19 -1.05
C CYS A 38 6.12 -34.29 -1.44
N GLN A 39 5.64 -34.16 -2.70
CA GLN A 39 5.93 -35.02 -3.88
C GLN A 39 5.43 -36.49 -4.06
N HIS A 40 5.33 -36.84 -5.37
CA HIS A 40 5.22 -38.17 -6.04
C HIS A 40 3.81 -38.82 -6.11
N LYS A 41 3.44 -39.61 -7.16
CA LYS A 41 4.11 -40.03 -8.44
C LYS A 41 3.06 -40.44 -9.50
N ILE A 42 3.47 -40.57 -10.77
CA ILE A 42 2.70 -41.18 -11.89
C ILE A 42 3.37 -42.50 -12.31
N PRO A 43 2.60 -43.54 -12.72
CA PRO A 43 2.72 -44.20 -14.04
C PRO A 43 1.32 -44.47 -14.68
N SER A 44 1.00 -44.48 -15.99
CA SER A 44 1.66 -44.67 -17.31
C SER A 44 1.38 -46.06 -17.98
N ARG A 45 1.06 -46.06 -19.29
CA ARG A 45 0.84 -47.18 -20.28
C ARG A 45 -0.57 -47.85 -20.26
N SER A 46 -1.37 -47.91 -21.35
CA SER A 46 -1.26 -48.50 -22.73
C SER A 46 -1.64 -50.00 -22.76
N ALA A 47 -2.30 -50.64 -23.75
CA ALA A 47 -2.79 -50.28 -25.10
C ALA A 47 -3.75 -51.38 -25.70
N LEU A 48 -4.45 -51.11 -26.83
CA LEU A 48 -5.08 -52.07 -27.81
C LEU A 48 -6.23 -53.02 -27.30
N ALA A 49 -7.16 -53.60 -28.09
CA ALA A 49 -7.48 -53.64 -29.54
C ALA A 49 -9.01 -53.85 -29.81
N ALA A 50 -9.44 -53.89 -31.09
CA ALA A 50 -10.82 -54.18 -31.58
C ALA A 50 -11.16 -55.70 -31.57
N SER A 51 -12.32 -56.28 -31.97
CA SER A 51 -13.55 -55.95 -32.74
C SER A 51 -14.58 -57.11 -32.54
N PRO A 52 -15.69 -57.36 -33.31
CA PRO A 52 -16.66 -56.51 -34.02
C PRO A 52 -18.17 -56.85 -33.77
N ALA A 53 -19.05 -55.95 -34.25
CA ALA A 53 -20.39 -56.18 -34.88
C ALA A 53 -21.55 -56.95 -34.19
N HIS A 54 -22.70 -56.24 -34.05
CA HIS A 54 -24.03 -56.80 -34.38
C HIS A 54 -25.04 -55.76 -34.92
N ARG A 55 -26.12 -56.26 -35.55
CA ARG A 55 -27.05 -55.56 -36.48
C ARG A 55 -28.48 -56.11 -36.26
N LYS A 56 -29.60 -55.41 -36.46
CA LYS A 56 -29.92 -54.07 -37.03
C LYS A 56 -31.10 -53.46 -36.24
N SER A 57 -31.25 -52.14 -36.14
CA SER A 57 -32.57 -51.46 -36.15
C SER A 57 -32.42 -49.95 -36.34
N CYS A 58 -32.84 -49.43 -37.50
CA CYS A 58 -32.93 -47.99 -37.75
C CYS A 58 -34.41 -47.62 -37.79
N SER A 59 -34.96 -47.16 -36.66
CA SER A 59 -36.33 -46.63 -36.59
C SER A 59 -36.33 -45.11 -36.73
N LEU A 60 -37.38 -44.55 -37.32
CA LEU A 60 -37.59 -43.11 -37.44
C LEU A 60 -37.57 -42.38 -36.09
N ASP A 61 -37.88 -43.08 -35.01
CA ASP A 61 -37.87 -42.57 -33.63
C ASP A 61 -36.50 -42.00 -33.25
N ASN A 62 -35.40 -42.71 -33.59
CA ASN A 62 -34.05 -42.24 -33.33
C ASN A 62 -33.77 -40.92 -34.04
N LEU A 63 -34.31 -40.71 -35.25
CA LEU A 63 -34.09 -39.49 -36.04
C LEU A 63 -34.89 -38.29 -35.51
N LEU A 64 -36.07 -38.55 -34.94
CA LEU A 64 -36.88 -37.54 -34.24
C LEU A 64 -36.28 -37.19 -32.87
N GLN A 65 -35.74 -38.19 -32.17
CA GLN A 65 -35.09 -38.04 -30.87
C GLN A 65 -33.74 -37.30 -31.02
N ASP A 66 -32.93 -37.60 -32.04
CA ASP A 66 -31.72 -36.83 -32.40
C ASP A 66 -32.06 -35.37 -32.70
N LYS A 67 -33.11 -35.11 -33.51
CA LYS A 67 -33.57 -33.74 -33.79
C LYS A 67 -34.02 -33.00 -32.52
N GLY A 68 -34.74 -33.67 -31.62
CA GLY A 68 -35.13 -33.12 -30.32
C GLY A 68 -33.92 -32.77 -29.44
N ILE A 69 -32.93 -33.66 -29.36
CA ILE A 69 -31.68 -33.46 -28.61
C ILE A 69 -30.86 -32.31 -29.23
N CYS A 70 -30.76 -32.23 -30.56
CA CYS A 70 -30.07 -31.13 -31.25
C CYS A 70 -30.74 -29.78 -30.97
N ILE A 71 -32.06 -29.69 -31.08
CA ILE A 71 -32.83 -28.47 -30.78
C ILE A 71 -32.63 -28.07 -29.30
N TYR A 72 -32.64 -29.02 -28.38
CA TYR A 72 -32.38 -28.76 -26.96
C TYR A 72 -30.96 -28.22 -26.73
N ARG A 73 -29.93 -28.85 -27.31
CA ARG A 73 -28.52 -28.41 -27.18
C ARG A 73 -28.30 -27.01 -27.75
N VAL A 74 -28.87 -26.70 -28.92
CA VAL A 74 -28.78 -25.35 -29.51
C VAL A 74 -29.53 -24.32 -28.66
N ARG A 75 -30.71 -24.65 -28.11
CA ARG A 75 -31.44 -23.77 -27.18
C ARG A 75 -30.66 -23.48 -25.90
N ALA A 76 -30.09 -24.51 -25.27
CA ALA A 76 -29.25 -24.35 -24.07
C ALA A 76 -28.03 -23.45 -24.36
N PHE A 77 -27.36 -23.67 -25.50
CA PHE A 77 -26.27 -22.82 -25.97
C PHE A 77 -26.72 -21.36 -26.14
N THR A 78 -27.88 -21.10 -26.77
CA THR A 78 -28.38 -19.72 -26.92
C THR A 78 -28.70 -19.05 -25.59
N THR A 79 -29.27 -19.76 -24.62
CA THR A 79 -29.54 -19.21 -23.27
C THR A 79 -28.24 -18.83 -22.55
N SER A 80 -27.22 -19.69 -22.56
CA SER A 80 -25.93 -19.38 -21.95
C SER A 80 -25.16 -18.28 -22.70
N LEU A 81 -25.33 -18.16 -24.01
CA LEU A 81 -24.79 -17.06 -24.81
C LEU A 81 -25.44 -15.71 -24.47
N GLU A 82 -26.75 -15.72 -24.16
CA GLU A 82 -27.47 -14.54 -23.67
C GLU A 82 -27.09 -14.15 -22.25
N GLU A 83 -26.88 -15.12 -21.35
CA GLU A 83 -26.35 -14.88 -20.01
C GLU A 83 -24.94 -14.24 -20.08
N LEU A 84 -24.06 -14.78 -20.92
CA LEU A 84 -22.73 -14.18 -21.15
C LEU A 84 -22.86 -12.74 -21.68
N ALA A 85 -23.74 -12.51 -22.65
CA ALA A 85 -23.96 -11.17 -23.21
C ALA A 85 -24.42 -10.15 -22.15
N ALA A 86 -25.41 -10.52 -21.33
CA ALA A 86 -25.92 -9.66 -20.26
C ALA A 86 -24.83 -9.33 -19.22
N ARG A 87 -24.02 -10.33 -18.83
CA ARG A 87 -22.95 -10.13 -17.85
C ARG A 87 -21.75 -9.34 -18.40
N VAL A 88 -21.43 -9.50 -19.69
CA VAL A 88 -20.44 -8.66 -20.40
C VAL A 88 -20.91 -7.21 -20.47
N GLN A 89 -22.18 -6.97 -20.83
CA GLN A 89 -22.76 -5.63 -20.87
C GLN A 89 -22.75 -4.95 -19.49
N ALA A 90 -23.03 -5.68 -18.41
CA ALA A 90 -22.93 -5.16 -17.05
C ALA A 90 -21.48 -4.76 -16.68
N ALA A 91 -20.48 -5.55 -17.09
CA ALA A 91 -19.08 -5.24 -16.87
C ALA A 91 -18.60 -4.03 -17.73
N GLU A 92 -19.13 -3.87 -18.94
CA GLU A 92 -18.88 -2.70 -19.79
C GLU A 92 -19.50 -1.42 -19.23
N ALA A 93 -20.74 -1.48 -18.71
CA ALA A 93 -21.37 -0.36 -18.01
C ALA A 93 -20.58 0.04 -16.74
N ALA A 94 -20.09 -0.94 -15.98
CA ALA A 94 -19.19 -0.68 -14.85
C ALA A 94 -17.89 0.01 -15.30
N ARG A 95 -17.31 -0.40 -16.44
CA ARG A 95 -16.13 0.26 -17.04
C ARG A 95 -16.42 1.68 -17.52
N ALA A 96 -17.60 1.94 -18.09
CA ALA A 96 -18.00 3.27 -18.57
C ALA A 96 -18.14 4.32 -17.46
N SER A 97 -18.34 3.89 -16.21
CA SER A 97 -18.40 4.79 -15.04
C SER A 97 -17.03 5.21 -14.47
N TRP A 98 -15.92 4.77 -15.08
CA TRP A 98 -14.57 5.13 -14.62
C TRP A 98 -14.20 6.57 -15.00
N ARG A 99 -14.17 7.45 -13.99
CA ARG A 99 -13.67 8.85 -14.08
C ARG A 99 -12.15 8.93 -14.06
N ALA A 100 -11.55 10.08 -14.32
CA ALA A 100 -10.14 10.32 -14.01
C ALA A 100 -9.88 10.19 -12.48
N PRO A 101 -8.68 9.74 -12.04
CA PRO A 101 -8.32 9.84 -10.62
C PRO A 101 -8.12 11.31 -10.25
N GLY A 102 -8.69 11.72 -9.12
CA GLY A 102 -8.31 12.97 -8.44
C GLY A 102 -7.07 12.73 -7.56
N ASP A 103 -7.22 12.98 -6.26
CA ASP A 103 -6.14 12.81 -5.30
C ASP A 103 -5.75 11.34 -5.04
N ALA A 104 -4.60 11.14 -4.40
CA ALA A 104 -4.10 9.80 -4.03
C ALA A 104 -5.11 8.95 -3.25
N ARG A 105 -5.95 9.57 -2.39
CA ARG A 105 -7.01 8.88 -1.64
C ARG A 105 -8.16 8.44 -2.56
N ASP A 106 -8.55 9.26 -3.54
CA ASP A 106 -9.54 8.87 -4.56
C ASP A 106 -8.96 7.79 -5.49
N ALA A 107 -7.70 7.88 -5.90
CA ALA A 107 -7.02 6.84 -6.68
C ALA A 107 -6.99 5.49 -5.95
N ARG A 108 -6.71 5.48 -4.64
CA ARG A 108 -6.76 4.28 -3.78
C ARG A 108 -8.18 3.70 -3.69
N ALA A 109 -9.20 4.53 -3.45
CA ALA A 109 -10.61 4.09 -3.43
C ALA A 109 -11.11 3.57 -4.79
N GLN A 110 -10.68 4.19 -5.90
CA GLN A 110 -10.95 3.71 -7.25
C GLN A 110 -10.24 2.38 -7.54
N LEU A 111 -9.01 2.18 -7.05
CA LEU A 111 -8.25 0.93 -7.24
C LEU A 111 -8.96 -0.26 -6.57
N ASP A 112 -9.53 -0.06 -5.38
CA ASP A 112 -10.34 -1.09 -4.70
C ASP A 112 -11.60 -1.44 -5.51
N ALA A 113 -12.28 -0.44 -6.08
CA ALA A 113 -13.47 -0.65 -6.92
C ALA A 113 -13.13 -1.40 -8.23
N VAL A 114 -12.04 -1.01 -8.90
CA VAL A 114 -11.54 -1.69 -10.11
C VAL A 114 -11.09 -3.12 -9.78
N SER A 115 -10.47 -3.35 -8.62
CA SER A 115 -10.04 -4.69 -8.18
C SER A 115 -11.24 -5.61 -7.94
N ARG A 116 -12.31 -5.12 -7.30
CA ARG A 116 -13.58 -5.87 -7.16
C ARG A 116 -14.21 -6.18 -8.52
N ALA A 117 -14.21 -5.25 -9.46
CA ALA A 117 -14.71 -5.48 -10.81
C ALA A 117 -13.87 -6.54 -11.57
N ARG A 118 -12.53 -6.47 -11.47
CA ARG A 118 -11.62 -7.46 -12.08
C ARG A 118 -11.82 -8.86 -11.52
N ALA A 119 -12.16 -9.02 -10.23
CA ALA A 119 -12.45 -10.32 -9.63
C ALA A 119 -13.66 -11.04 -10.27
N GLN A 120 -14.55 -10.30 -10.95
CA GLN A 120 -15.70 -10.86 -11.66
C GLN A 120 -15.40 -11.28 -13.11
N LEU A 121 -14.21 -10.97 -13.65
CA LEU A 121 -13.85 -11.31 -15.04
C LEU A 121 -13.43 -12.79 -15.25
N PRO A 122 -12.70 -13.46 -14.35
CA PRO A 122 -12.38 -14.89 -14.50
C PRO A 122 -13.57 -15.82 -14.76
N PRO A 123 -14.73 -15.73 -14.06
CA PRO A 123 -15.88 -16.58 -14.37
C PRO A 123 -16.53 -16.26 -15.72
N LEU A 124 -16.45 -15.01 -16.22
CA LEU A 124 -16.93 -14.68 -17.57
C LEU A 124 -16.07 -15.33 -18.65
N ARG A 125 -14.75 -15.34 -18.45
CA ARG A 125 -13.81 -15.97 -19.37
C ARG A 125 -14.01 -17.49 -19.41
N ARG A 126 -14.21 -18.13 -18.26
CA ARG A 126 -14.56 -19.57 -18.19
C ARG A 126 -15.85 -19.88 -18.95
N LEU A 127 -16.91 -19.09 -18.76
CA LEU A 127 -18.17 -19.27 -19.50
C LEU A 127 -17.99 -19.08 -21.03
N ALA A 128 -17.17 -18.12 -21.47
CA ALA A 128 -16.86 -17.93 -22.88
C ALA A 128 -16.04 -19.10 -23.47
N ASP A 129 -15.06 -19.62 -22.74
CA ASP A 129 -14.27 -20.79 -23.12
C ASP A 129 -15.11 -22.08 -23.15
N GLU A 130 -16.03 -22.26 -22.19
CA GLU A 130 -17.01 -23.35 -22.14
C GLU A 130 -17.97 -23.31 -23.33
N LEU A 131 -18.54 -22.14 -23.66
CA LEU A 131 -19.36 -21.96 -24.86
C LEU A 131 -18.56 -22.24 -26.14
N ARG A 132 -17.28 -21.87 -26.20
CA ARG A 132 -16.40 -22.19 -27.33
C ARG A 132 -16.17 -23.69 -27.47
N ALA A 133 -15.97 -24.40 -26.37
CA ALA A 133 -15.86 -25.86 -26.35
C ALA A 133 -17.18 -26.53 -26.77
N GLN A 134 -18.32 -26.03 -26.31
CA GLN A 134 -19.65 -26.52 -26.74
C GLN A 134 -19.88 -26.32 -28.24
N ALA A 135 -19.51 -25.15 -28.80
CA ALA A 135 -19.62 -24.88 -30.24
C ALA A 135 -18.71 -25.80 -31.07
N GLN A 136 -17.50 -26.11 -30.59
CA GLN A 136 -16.60 -27.07 -31.22
C GLN A 136 -17.13 -28.52 -31.14
N HIS A 137 -17.77 -28.89 -30.03
CA HIS A 137 -18.37 -30.22 -29.88
C HIS A 137 -19.59 -30.39 -30.81
N LEU A 138 -20.48 -29.39 -30.90
CA LEU A 138 -21.60 -29.40 -31.83
C LEU A 138 -21.13 -29.55 -33.29
N ALA A 139 -20.05 -28.85 -33.66
CA ALA A 139 -19.45 -28.98 -35.00
C ALA A 139 -18.89 -30.39 -35.28
N ARG A 140 -18.35 -31.09 -34.26
CA ARG A 140 -17.90 -32.50 -34.38
C ARG A 140 -19.07 -33.48 -34.52
N ASP A 141 -20.21 -33.16 -33.92
CA ASP A 141 -21.43 -33.96 -33.97
C ASP A 141 -22.26 -33.69 -35.26
N ASN A 142 -21.66 -33.07 -36.28
CA ASN A 142 -22.30 -32.58 -37.52
C ASN A 142 -23.44 -31.56 -37.33
N VAL A 143 -23.58 -30.96 -36.13
CA VAL A 143 -24.56 -29.89 -35.86
C VAL A 143 -23.92 -28.54 -36.17
N GLN A 144 -24.15 -28.04 -37.38
CA GLN A 144 -23.74 -26.70 -37.79
C GLN A 144 -24.54 -25.63 -37.01
N LEU A 145 -23.87 -24.95 -36.08
CA LEU A 145 -24.39 -23.72 -35.49
C LEU A 145 -24.56 -22.63 -36.57
N PRO A 146 -25.69 -21.91 -36.60
CA PRO A 146 -25.88 -20.76 -37.48
C PRO A 146 -24.77 -19.72 -37.32
N ASP A 147 -24.28 -19.15 -38.43
CA ASP A 147 -23.12 -18.26 -38.43
C ASP A 147 -23.29 -17.01 -37.57
N HIS A 148 -24.52 -16.50 -37.42
CA HIS A 148 -24.81 -15.37 -36.55
C HIS A 148 -24.56 -15.68 -35.06
N LEU A 149 -24.78 -16.92 -34.61
CA LEU A 149 -24.47 -17.33 -33.23
C LEU A 149 -22.97 -17.50 -33.02
N ARG A 150 -22.26 -18.02 -34.04
CA ARG A 150 -20.81 -18.16 -34.04
C ARG A 150 -20.12 -16.79 -33.97
N ALA A 151 -20.52 -15.86 -34.85
CA ALA A 151 -20.05 -14.48 -34.83
C ALA A 151 -20.33 -13.76 -33.50
N ARG A 152 -21.53 -13.96 -32.91
CA ARG A 152 -21.88 -13.39 -31.60
C ARG A 152 -21.03 -13.96 -30.46
N LEU A 153 -20.64 -15.24 -30.51
CA LEU A 153 -19.71 -15.83 -29.53
C LEU A 153 -18.29 -15.25 -29.67
N ASP A 154 -17.78 -15.11 -30.90
CA ASP A 154 -16.45 -14.54 -31.13
C ASP A 154 -16.39 -13.04 -30.74
N ASP A 155 -17.44 -12.25 -30.99
CA ASP A 155 -17.59 -10.86 -30.48
C ASP A 155 -17.52 -10.80 -28.95
N LEU A 156 -18.33 -11.60 -28.26
CA LEU A 156 -18.36 -11.63 -26.79
C LEU A 156 -17.00 -12.04 -26.21
N ASN A 157 -16.29 -12.96 -26.85
CA ASN A 157 -14.97 -13.40 -26.40
C ASN A 157 -13.89 -12.32 -26.61
N ALA A 158 -13.95 -11.57 -27.72
CA ALA A 158 -13.12 -10.39 -27.95
C ALA A 158 -13.38 -9.31 -26.88
N ARG A 159 -14.65 -9.06 -26.53
CA ARG A 159 -15.07 -8.10 -25.50
C ARG A 159 -14.63 -8.50 -24.10
N VAL A 160 -14.78 -9.77 -23.70
CA VAL A 160 -14.25 -10.30 -22.43
C VAL A 160 -12.72 -10.11 -22.34
N THR A 161 -12.01 -10.32 -23.45
CA THR A 161 -10.56 -10.12 -23.53
C THR A 161 -10.20 -8.63 -23.40
N ALA A 162 -10.92 -7.74 -24.09
CA ALA A 162 -10.73 -6.29 -24.02
C ALA A 162 -11.10 -5.68 -22.65
N LEU A 163 -12.09 -6.25 -21.95
CA LEU A 163 -12.42 -5.94 -20.55
C LEU A 163 -11.28 -6.35 -19.60
N SER A 164 -10.72 -7.54 -19.80
CA SER A 164 -9.60 -8.05 -18.97
C SER A 164 -8.37 -7.15 -19.11
N ALA A 165 -7.94 -6.87 -20.34
CA ALA A 165 -6.81 -5.99 -20.62
C ALA A 165 -7.07 -4.54 -20.15
N GLY A 166 -8.26 -4.00 -20.40
CA GLY A 166 -8.63 -2.65 -19.96
C GLY A 166 -8.70 -2.49 -18.45
N GLY A 167 -9.16 -3.51 -17.72
CA GLY A 167 -9.14 -3.54 -16.26
C GLY A 167 -7.73 -3.64 -15.69
N GLU A 168 -6.86 -4.45 -16.29
CA GLU A 168 -5.43 -4.52 -15.93
C GLU A 168 -4.70 -3.21 -16.16
N GLU A 169 -4.91 -2.58 -17.30
CA GLU A 169 -4.34 -1.29 -17.65
C GLU A 169 -4.79 -0.21 -16.64
N ARG A 170 -6.11 -0.13 -16.39
CA ARG A 170 -6.65 0.83 -15.41
C ARG A 170 -6.12 0.58 -14.01
N ALA A 171 -5.99 -0.68 -13.58
CA ALA A 171 -5.41 -1.03 -12.30
C ALA A 171 -3.92 -0.65 -12.21
N ARG A 172 -3.14 -0.82 -13.28
CA ARG A 172 -1.73 -0.36 -13.33
C ARG A 172 -1.63 1.17 -13.27
N GLN A 173 -2.45 1.90 -14.00
CA GLN A 173 -2.50 3.37 -13.95
C GLN A 173 -2.89 3.89 -12.56
N LEU A 174 -3.95 3.34 -11.96
CA LEU A 174 -4.39 3.69 -10.61
C LEU A 174 -3.37 3.28 -9.54
N ALA A 175 -2.69 2.13 -9.69
CA ALA A 175 -1.62 1.73 -8.80
C ALA A 175 -0.41 2.68 -8.90
N GLY A 176 -0.07 3.17 -10.09
CA GLY A 176 0.91 4.24 -10.29
C GLY A 176 0.53 5.49 -9.51
N VAL A 177 -0.65 6.07 -9.79
CA VAL A 177 -1.13 7.30 -9.11
C VAL A 177 -1.32 7.10 -7.59
N ALA A 178 -1.68 5.90 -7.13
CA ALA A 178 -1.82 5.58 -5.70
C ALA A 178 -0.47 5.35 -4.98
N ARG A 179 0.57 4.95 -5.71
CA ARG A 179 1.95 4.75 -5.22
C ARG A 179 2.76 6.03 -5.26
N ASP A 180 2.66 6.76 -6.37
CA ASP A 180 3.29 8.06 -6.60
C ASP A 180 2.44 9.22 -6.02
N GLY A 181 1.42 8.87 -5.22
CA GLY A 181 0.33 9.73 -4.76
C GLY A 181 0.78 10.92 -3.93
N GLY A 182 0.89 12.08 -4.59
CA GLY A 182 1.51 13.28 -4.03
C GLY A 182 3.05 13.21 -4.00
N ALA A 183 3.65 12.03 -4.14
CA ALA A 183 5.09 11.83 -4.11
C ALA A 183 5.81 12.57 -5.24
N GLY A 184 5.25 12.68 -6.45
CA GLY A 184 5.87 13.46 -7.54
C GLY A 184 6.02 14.96 -7.21
N ALA A 185 4.94 15.58 -6.72
CA ALA A 185 4.94 16.99 -6.31
C ALA A 185 5.78 17.21 -5.05
N ALA A 186 5.66 16.32 -4.05
CA ALA A 186 6.47 16.34 -2.85
C ALA A 186 7.97 16.10 -3.14
N GLN A 187 8.32 15.27 -4.13
CA GLN A 187 9.71 15.05 -4.54
C GLN A 187 10.27 16.33 -5.16
N GLY A 188 9.54 17.00 -6.05
CA GLY A 188 9.96 18.28 -6.61
C GLY A 188 10.13 19.36 -5.54
N PHE A 189 9.20 19.45 -4.59
CA PHE A 189 9.27 20.37 -3.45
C PHE A 189 10.47 20.07 -2.53
N LEU A 190 10.65 18.80 -2.15
CA LEU A 190 11.69 18.37 -1.20
C LEU A 190 13.06 18.19 -1.86
N ALA A 191 13.19 18.16 -3.18
CA ALA A 191 14.49 18.20 -3.86
C ALA A 191 15.30 19.45 -3.46
N GLY A 192 14.63 20.56 -3.13
CA GLY A 192 15.26 21.77 -2.59
C GLY A 192 15.74 21.70 -1.13
N SER A 193 15.59 20.56 -0.43
CA SER A 193 16.16 20.36 0.92
C SER A 193 17.70 20.26 0.86
N VAL A 194 18.22 19.66 -0.21
CA VAL A 194 19.64 19.46 -0.48
C VAL A 194 20.17 20.43 -1.53
N ARG A 195 21.50 20.45 -1.69
CA ARG A 195 22.21 21.24 -2.70
C ARG A 195 23.36 20.38 -3.27
N PRO A 196 23.79 20.62 -4.52
CA PRO A 196 24.98 19.97 -5.08
C PRO A 196 26.17 20.01 -4.11
N PRO A 197 26.95 18.93 -3.96
CA PRO A 197 26.92 17.67 -4.74
C PRO A 197 25.84 16.66 -4.34
N TRP A 198 24.94 17.01 -3.42
CA TRP A 198 23.90 16.10 -2.93
C TRP A 198 22.61 16.16 -3.74
N GLU A 199 22.06 14.99 -4.05
CA GLU A 199 20.76 14.78 -4.65
C GLU A 199 19.86 13.97 -3.71
N ARG A 200 18.56 14.29 -3.69
CA ARG A 200 17.54 13.57 -2.93
C ARG A 200 16.74 12.66 -3.87
N ALA A 201 16.82 11.36 -3.62
CA ALA A 201 16.11 10.33 -4.37
C ALA A 201 15.14 9.55 -3.46
N VAL A 202 14.30 8.69 -4.05
CA VAL A 202 13.36 7.81 -3.33
C VAL A 202 13.42 6.38 -3.86
N THR A 203 13.26 5.41 -2.97
CA THR A 203 13.16 3.99 -3.35
C THR A 203 11.76 3.67 -3.94
N PRO A 204 11.55 2.50 -4.57
CA PRO A 204 10.21 2.05 -4.98
C PRO A 204 9.18 1.92 -3.85
N ALA A 205 9.63 1.95 -2.58
CA ALA A 205 8.80 1.98 -1.37
C ALA A 205 8.63 3.40 -0.80
N ASN A 206 8.91 4.45 -1.59
CA ASN A 206 8.86 5.87 -1.23
C ASN A 206 9.78 6.28 -0.07
N VAL A 207 10.83 5.50 0.24
CA VAL A 207 11.80 5.86 1.28
C VAL A 207 12.84 6.83 0.71
N PRO A 208 13.02 8.02 1.31
CA PRO A 208 14.05 8.96 0.85
C PRO A 208 15.45 8.47 1.17
N TYR A 209 16.36 8.69 0.24
CA TYR A 209 17.80 8.52 0.41
C TYR A 209 18.54 9.63 -0.35
N TYR A 210 19.80 9.82 0.00
CA TYR A 210 20.60 10.96 -0.45
C TYR A 210 21.87 10.45 -1.14
N ILE A 211 22.07 10.91 -2.37
CA ILE A 211 23.20 10.55 -3.21
C ILE A 211 24.21 11.70 -3.11
N ASN A 212 25.46 11.41 -2.80
CA ASN A 212 26.56 12.35 -2.94
C ASN A 212 27.32 12.00 -4.23
N HIS A 213 27.21 12.87 -5.24
CA HIS A 213 27.83 12.67 -6.54
C HIS A 213 29.34 12.92 -6.57
N GLU A 214 29.88 13.66 -5.60
CA GLU A 214 31.33 13.92 -5.49
C GLU A 214 32.06 12.71 -4.87
N LEU A 215 31.40 12.01 -3.94
CA LEU A 215 31.94 10.86 -3.23
C LEU A 215 31.37 9.52 -3.71
N GLU A 216 30.58 9.50 -4.79
CA GLU A 216 29.89 8.33 -5.37
C GLU A 216 29.19 7.44 -4.32
N THR A 217 28.56 8.05 -3.30
CA THR A 217 28.03 7.34 -2.12
C THR A 217 26.56 7.63 -1.85
N THR A 218 25.84 6.64 -1.33
CA THR A 218 24.42 6.75 -0.97
C THR A 218 24.23 6.65 0.55
N HIS A 219 23.37 7.51 1.08
CA HIS A 219 23.12 7.66 2.51
C HIS A 219 21.62 7.65 2.80
N TRP A 220 21.21 7.00 3.88
CA TRP A 220 19.82 7.10 4.36
C TRP A 220 19.54 8.37 5.16
N ASP A 221 20.59 9.00 5.68
CA ASP A 221 20.50 10.20 6.51
C ASP A 221 20.78 11.44 5.67
N HIS A 222 19.98 12.49 5.87
CA HIS A 222 20.17 13.76 5.16
C HIS A 222 21.54 14.36 5.54
N PRO A 223 22.31 15.01 4.64
CA PRO A 223 23.63 15.57 4.97
C PRO A 223 23.62 16.44 6.23
N LYS A 224 22.69 17.40 6.33
CA LYS A 224 22.49 18.19 7.57
C LYS A 224 22.06 17.40 8.81
N MET A 225 21.45 16.22 8.67
CA MET A 225 21.20 15.31 9.81
C MET A 225 22.50 14.63 10.25
N ILE A 226 23.38 14.26 9.31
CA ILE A 226 24.72 13.72 9.61
C ILE A 226 25.56 14.79 10.33
N GLU A 227 25.58 16.03 9.83
CA GLU A 227 26.22 17.19 10.48
C GLU A 227 25.68 17.41 11.90
N LEU A 228 24.35 17.47 12.06
CA LEU A 228 23.70 17.60 13.36
C LEU A 228 24.13 16.49 14.31
N MET A 229 23.98 15.22 13.91
CA MET A 229 24.35 14.05 14.72
C MET A 229 25.82 14.03 15.10
N THR A 230 26.69 14.59 14.25
CA THR A 230 28.11 14.80 14.54
C THR A 230 28.31 15.87 15.61
N SER A 231 27.69 17.05 15.47
CA SER A 231 27.76 18.11 16.50
C SER A 231 27.14 17.73 17.85
N LEU A 232 26.23 16.73 17.89
CA LEU A 232 25.74 16.17 19.15
C LEU A 232 26.82 15.41 19.94
N ALA A 233 27.99 15.13 19.35
CA ALA A 233 29.10 14.49 20.05
C ALA A 233 29.73 15.41 21.12
N ASP A 234 29.77 16.73 20.88
CA ASP A 234 30.37 17.71 21.81
C ASP A 234 29.63 17.74 23.16
N LEU A 235 28.35 17.36 23.16
CA LEU A 235 27.53 17.23 24.36
C LEU A 235 27.80 15.94 25.15
N ASN A 236 28.76 15.09 24.75
CA ASN A 236 29.10 13.86 25.47
C ASN A 236 29.71 14.13 26.86
N GLU A 237 30.47 15.21 27.00
CA GLU A 237 31.13 15.65 28.25
C GLU A 237 30.15 16.02 29.38
N VAL A 238 28.86 16.21 29.06
CA VAL A 238 27.83 16.53 30.05
C VAL A 238 27.65 15.35 31.01
N ARG A 239 28.18 15.47 32.23
CA ARG A 239 28.23 14.42 33.28
C ARG A 239 26.90 13.73 33.52
N PHE A 240 25.81 14.48 33.68
CA PHE A 240 24.49 13.92 33.97
C PHE A 240 23.77 13.47 32.69
N SER A 241 23.49 12.17 32.57
CA SER A 241 22.92 11.58 31.34
C SER A 241 21.53 12.13 30.96
N ALA A 242 20.70 12.50 31.93
CA ALA A 242 19.40 13.14 31.71
C ALA A 242 19.57 14.52 31.05
N TYR A 243 20.41 15.39 31.62
CA TYR A 243 20.72 16.71 31.05
C TYR A 243 21.42 16.60 29.69
N ARG A 244 22.37 15.67 29.54
CA ARG A 244 23.02 15.37 28.25
C ARG A 244 22.00 15.04 27.17
N THR A 245 21.05 14.16 27.47
CA THR A 245 20.03 13.75 26.51
C THR A 245 19.01 14.86 26.26
N ALA A 246 18.64 15.65 27.27
CA ALA A 246 17.78 16.82 27.12
C ALA A 246 18.42 17.90 26.23
N LEU A 247 19.72 18.18 26.39
CA LEU A 247 20.46 19.12 25.54
C LEU A 247 20.54 18.63 24.08
N LYS A 248 20.83 17.34 23.87
CA LYS A 248 20.83 16.73 22.53
C LYS A 248 19.46 16.77 21.87
N LEU A 249 18.39 16.43 22.60
CA LEU A 249 17.01 16.56 22.12
C LEU A 249 16.65 18.02 21.83
N ARG A 250 17.10 18.99 22.65
CA ARG A 250 16.88 20.42 22.41
C ARG A 250 17.61 20.91 21.16
N ALA A 251 18.80 20.40 20.84
CA ALA A 251 19.49 20.69 19.59
C ALA A 251 18.72 20.15 18.37
N VAL A 252 18.24 18.89 18.44
CA VAL A 252 17.34 18.32 17.41
C VAL A 252 16.05 19.15 17.26
N GLN A 253 15.40 19.49 18.37
CA GLN A 253 14.18 20.32 18.40
C GLN A 253 14.38 21.71 17.76
N LYS A 254 15.59 22.27 17.87
CA LYS A 254 15.99 23.51 17.21
C LYS A 254 16.20 23.32 15.71
N ALA A 255 17.02 22.34 15.31
CA ALA A 255 17.32 22.05 13.91
C ALA A 255 16.07 21.67 13.08
N LEU A 256 15.10 20.99 13.70
CA LEU A 256 13.81 20.65 13.09
C LEU A 256 12.77 21.78 13.16
N CYS A 257 13.07 22.95 13.74
CA CYS A 257 12.12 24.03 13.99
C CYS A 257 10.86 23.67 14.83
N MET A 258 10.74 22.43 15.30
CA MET A 258 9.59 21.93 16.09
C MET A 258 9.37 22.66 17.42
N HIS A 259 10.39 23.37 17.93
CA HIS A 259 10.26 24.26 19.08
C HIS A 259 9.36 25.49 18.85
N MET A 260 8.95 25.76 17.61
CA MET A 260 7.96 26.80 17.26
C MET A 260 6.54 26.23 17.13
N LEU A 261 6.39 24.94 16.81
CA LEU A 261 5.08 24.27 16.72
C LEU A 261 4.37 24.22 18.08
N GLN A 262 3.21 24.86 18.22
CA GLN A 262 2.41 24.77 19.44
C GLN A 262 1.71 23.41 19.56
N LEU A 263 1.53 22.91 20.79
CA LEU A 263 0.84 21.62 21.05
C LEU A 263 -0.57 21.61 20.46
N GLY A 264 -1.35 22.69 20.64
CA GLY A 264 -2.70 22.81 20.06
C GLY A 264 -2.72 22.58 18.54
N GLY A 265 -1.93 23.35 17.78
CA GLY A 265 -1.82 23.19 16.33
C GLY A 265 -1.33 21.81 15.87
N ALA A 266 -0.52 21.11 16.69
CA ALA A 266 -0.18 19.72 16.42
C ALA A 266 -1.39 18.78 16.55
N LEU A 267 -2.26 18.99 17.54
CA LEU A 267 -3.49 18.22 17.72
C LEU A 267 -4.52 18.52 16.64
N ASP A 268 -4.71 19.79 16.30
CA ASP A 268 -5.64 20.24 15.26
C ASP A 268 -5.27 19.63 13.90
N ALA A 269 -3.98 19.59 13.56
CA ALA A 269 -3.50 18.89 12.37
C ALA A 269 -3.75 17.38 12.42
N PHE A 270 -3.55 16.70 13.56
CA PHE A 270 -3.85 15.27 13.68
C PHE A 270 -5.33 14.96 13.46
N ASP A 271 -6.22 15.83 13.95
CA ASP A 271 -7.66 15.68 13.75
C ASP A 271 -8.05 15.99 12.30
N ALA A 272 -7.55 17.10 11.72
CA ALA A 272 -7.80 17.49 10.33
C ALA A 272 -7.36 16.44 9.29
N HIS A 273 -6.22 15.78 9.52
CA HIS A 273 -5.72 14.71 8.62
C HIS A 273 -6.37 13.34 8.87
N GLY A 274 -7.25 13.23 9.86
CA GLY A 274 -7.99 12.01 10.20
C GLY A 274 -7.18 10.99 11.00
N LEU A 275 -6.15 11.42 11.74
CA LEU A 275 -5.31 10.55 12.56
C LEU A 275 -5.90 10.29 13.97
N ARG A 276 -6.96 11.00 14.37
CA ARG A 276 -7.65 10.82 15.66
C ARG A 276 -8.08 9.37 15.87
N ALA A 277 -7.82 8.82 17.07
CA ALA A 277 -8.12 7.42 17.46
C ALA A 277 -7.53 6.29 16.57
N GLN A 278 -6.82 6.58 15.49
CA GLN A 278 -6.22 5.58 14.58
C GLN A 278 -4.79 5.17 15.01
N ASN A 279 -4.51 5.05 16.31
CA ASN A 279 -3.14 4.97 16.84
C ASN A 279 -2.34 3.74 16.35
N ASP A 280 -3.00 2.61 16.11
CA ASP A 280 -2.37 1.38 15.61
C ASP A 280 -2.28 1.28 14.08
N ARG A 281 -2.94 2.19 13.35
CA ARG A 281 -2.82 2.29 11.90
C ARG A 281 -1.37 2.64 11.52
N LEU A 282 -0.90 2.08 10.40
CA LEU A 282 0.35 2.50 9.77
C LEU A 282 0.13 3.75 8.89
N ILE A 283 1.00 4.73 9.04
CA ILE A 283 1.12 5.92 8.19
C ILE A 283 2.34 5.75 7.28
N ASP A 284 2.16 6.00 5.98
CA ASP A 284 3.23 5.94 4.97
C ASP A 284 3.97 7.28 4.86
N ILE A 285 5.11 7.29 4.16
CA ILE A 285 5.91 8.51 4.00
C ILE A 285 5.14 9.65 3.28
N PRO A 286 4.36 9.41 2.21
CA PRO A 286 3.51 10.44 1.61
C PRO A 286 2.46 11.05 2.57
N ASP A 287 1.74 10.22 3.35
CA ASP A 287 0.80 10.72 4.37
C ASP A 287 1.57 11.51 5.46
N MET A 288 2.74 11.05 5.91
CA MET A 288 3.58 11.79 6.88
C MET A 288 4.04 13.15 6.35
N ILE A 289 4.50 13.21 5.09
CA ILE A 289 4.87 14.46 4.43
C ILE A 289 3.68 15.41 4.39
N THR A 290 2.50 14.93 3.99
CA THR A 290 1.27 15.74 3.90
C THR A 290 0.90 16.39 5.23
N VAL A 291 0.97 15.63 6.35
CA VAL A 291 0.72 16.20 7.68
C VAL A 291 1.79 17.22 8.06
N LEU A 292 3.08 16.89 7.85
CA LEU A 292 4.19 17.79 8.17
C LEU A 292 4.16 19.08 7.35
N THR A 293 3.77 19.05 6.07
CA THR A 293 3.58 20.25 5.24
C THR A 293 2.62 21.21 5.92
N SER A 294 1.42 20.76 6.28
CA SER A 294 0.42 21.63 6.94
C SER A 294 0.89 22.20 8.28
N LEU A 295 1.70 21.44 9.04
CA LEU A 295 2.31 21.92 10.27
C LEU A 295 3.34 23.01 10.00
N TYR A 296 4.22 22.80 9.01
CA TYR A 296 5.25 23.78 8.67
C TYR A 296 4.74 25.01 7.93
N GLU A 297 3.63 24.92 7.20
CA GLU A 297 2.94 26.09 6.62
C GLU A 297 2.47 27.03 7.73
N VAL A 298 1.85 26.51 8.80
CA VAL A 298 1.47 27.31 9.98
C VAL A 298 2.71 27.93 10.65
N ILE A 299 3.76 27.15 10.90
CA ILE A 299 4.98 27.65 11.54
C ILE A 299 5.67 28.72 10.68
N ALA A 300 5.69 28.55 9.34
CA ALA A 300 6.29 29.49 8.41
C ALA A 300 5.44 30.76 8.24
N ALA A 301 4.10 30.68 8.30
CA ALA A 301 3.23 31.85 8.31
C ALA A 301 3.51 32.74 9.54
N GLU A 302 3.76 32.13 10.70
CA GLU A 302 4.17 32.84 11.92
C GLU A 302 5.64 33.33 11.88
N ASN A 303 6.52 32.66 11.11
CA ASN A 303 7.98 32.90 11.12
C ASN A 303 8.63 32.91 9.71
N PRO A 304 8.24 33.82 8.78
CA PRO A 304 8.49 33.64 7.34
C PRO A 304 9.97 33.63 6.91
N SER A 305 10.84 34.31 7.67
CA SER A 305 12.27 34.42 7.36
C SER A 305 13.15 33.40 8.08
N LEU A 306 12.60 32.60 9.01
CA LEU A 306 13.36 31.70 9.88
C LEU A 306 13.25 30.22 9.49
N VAL A 307 12.27 29.85 8.66
CA VAL A 307 11.94 28.44 8.38
C VAL A 307 12.10 28.12 6.90
N ASN A 308 13.12 27.31 6.58
CA ASN A 308 13.20 26.65 5.28
C ASN A 308 12.29 25.40 5.32
N VAL A 309 11.05 25.55 4.84
CA VAL A 309 10.03 24.48 4.93
C VAL A 309 10.49 23.17 4.27
N PRO A 310 11.01 23.13 3.01
CA PRO A 310 11.52 21.89 2.42
C PRO A 310 12.55 21.17 3.30
N LEU A 311 13.52 21.91 3.83
CA LEU A 311 14.58 21.34 4.67
C LEU A 311 14.06 20.84 6.02
N CYS A 312 13.26 21.64 6.73
CA CYS A 312 12.76 21.26 8.05
C CYS A 312 11.80 20.05 7.96
N LEU A 313 10.99 19.97 6.91
CA LEU A 313 10.12 18.83 6.63
C LEU A 313 10.96 17.56 6.39
N ASP A 314 11.91 17.62 5.48
CA ASP A 314 12.71 16.45 5.09
C ASP A 314 13.60 15.93 6.24
N LEU A 315 14.18 16.84 7.03
CA LEU A 315 14.88 16.48 8.27
C LEU A 315 13.95 15.86 9.32
N SER A 316 12.69 16.31 9.43
CA SER A 316 11.72 15.72 10.36
C SER A 316 11.27 14.33 9.94
N VAL A 317 11.04 14.09 8.64
CA VAL A 317 10.80 12.74 8.10
C VAL A 317 12.02 11.86 8.38
N ASN A 318 13.23 12.35 8.09
CA ASN A 318 14.46 11.60 8.32
C ASN A 318 14.64 11.22 9.80
N TRP A 319 14.41 12.16 10.73
CA TRP A 319 14.44 11.90 12.17
C TRP A 319 13.39 10.87 12.60
N LEU A 320 12.15 11.00 12.16
CA LEU A 320 11.07 10.05 12.48
C LEU A 320 11.39 8.64 12.01
N LEU A 321 11.90 8.48 10.78
CA LEU A 321 12.32 7.18 10.25
C LEU A 321 13.52 6.62 11.03
N ASN A 322 14.49 7.46 11.43
CA ASN A 322 15.65 7.02 12.22
C ASN A 322 15.26 6.48 13.61
N VAL A 323 14.22 7.06 14.22
CA VAL A 323 13.71 6.66 15.54
C VAL A 323 12.77 5.46 15.46
N TYR A 324 11.87 5.42 14.46
CA TYR A 324 10.73 4.50 14.44
C TYR A 324 10.74 3.46 13.30
N ASP A 325 11.48 3.68 12.20
CA ASP A 325 11.59 2.79 11.03
C ASP A 325 13.06 2.55 10.63
N SER A 326 13.85 2.04 11.56
CA SER A 326 15.27 1.76 11.30
C SER A 326 15.52 0.63 10.27
N GLN A 327 14.47 -0.08 9.84
CA GLN A 327 14.52 -1.06 8.75
C GLN A 327 14.15 -0.46 7.38
N ARG A 328 13.78 0.82 7.32
CA ARG A 328 13.40 1.53 6.09
C ARG A 328 12.25 0.82 5.34
N THR A 329 11.23 0.40 6.09
CA THR A 329 9.99 -0.19 5.56
C THR A 329 9.10 0.84 4.86
N GLY A 330 9.28 2.13 5.15
CA GLY A 330 8.48 3.24 4.59
C GLY A 330 7.19 3.52 5.37
N GLN A 331 6.99 2.87 6.51
CA GLN A 331 5.78 2.98 7.32
C GLN A 331 6.10 2.99 8.83
N ILE A 332 5.36 3.79 9.59
CA ILE A 332 5.38 3.76 11.07
C ILE A 332 3.95 3.77 11.61
N ARG A 333 3.76 3.42 12.89
CA ARG A 333 2.44 3.59 13.51
C ARG A 333 2.10 5.07 13.71
N VAL A 334 0.82 5.43 13.55
CA VAL A 334 0.30 6.77 13.87
C VAL A 334 0.62 7.17 15.31
N LEU A 335 0.59 6.22 16.26
CA LEU A 335 1.05 6.45 17.63
C LEU A 335 2.51 6.94 17.68
N SER A 336 3.42 6.27 16.97
CA SER A 336 4.84 6.64 16.90
C SER A 336 5.04 8.04 16.32
N PHE A 337 4.33 8.34 15.23
CA PHE A 337 4.35 9.67 14.59
C PHE A 337 3.91 10.78 15.56
N LYS A 338 2.74 10.62 16.19
CA LYS A 338 2.20 11.57 17.18
C LYS A 338 3.15 11.77 18.37
N VAL A 339 3.67 10.67 18.93
CA VAL A 339 4.59 10.71 20.08
C VAL A 339 5.86 11.49 19.73
N GLY A 340 6.46 11.24 18.57
CA GLY A 340 7.64 11.99 18.10
C GLY A 340 7.41 13.50 18.04
N LEU A 341 6.30 13.92 17.44
CA LEU A 341 5.95 15.33 17.27
C LEU A 341 5.57 16.01 18.60
N VAL A 342 4.74 15.38 19.43
CA VAL A 342 4.32 15.96 20.73
C VAL A 342 5.48 16.07 21.70
N LEU A 343 6.47 15.16 21.66
CA LEU A 343 7.70 15.31 22.44
C LEU A 343 8.48 16.57 22.02
N LEU A 344 8.59 16.83 20.71
CA LEU A 344 9.38 17.94 20.17
C LEU A 344 8.64 19.27 20.02
N CYS A 345 7.31 19.33 20.13
CA CYS A 345 6.57 20.60 20.02
C CYS A 345 6.87 21.57 21.19
N LYS A 346 6.29 22.77 21.14
CA LYS A 346 6.16 23.73 22.26
C LYS A 346 4.85 23.45 23.03
N GLY A 347 4.88 23.58 24.35
CA GLY A 347 3.73 23.31 25.24
C GLY A 347 4.20 22.90 26.64
N HIS A 348 3.32 22.95 27.63
CA HIS A 348 3.69 22.60 29.00
C HIS A 348 3.93 21.10 29.14
N LEU A 349 4.89 20.72 29.99
CA LEU A 349 5.27 19.31 30.18
C LEU A 349 4.07 18.47 30.69
N GLU A 350 3.23 19.05 31.55
CA GLU A 350 2.03 18.40 32.07
C GLU A 350 1.00 18.11 30.96
N GLU A 351 0.74 19.07 30.07
CA GLU A 351 -0.21 18.92 28.95
C GLU A 351 0.25 17.82 27.99
N LYS A 352 1.54 17.84 27.61
CA LYS A 352 2.16 16.79 26.80
C LYS A 352 2.04 15.43 27.48
N TYR A 353 2.31 15.35 28.78
CA TYR A 353 2.23 14.10 29.53
C TYR A 353 0.79 13.57 29.59
N ARG A 354 -0.19 14.43 29.90
CA ARG A 354 -1.62 14.12 29.90
C ARG A 354 -2.09 13.61 28.54
N TYR A 355 -1.67 14.26 27.44
CA TYR A 355 -1.96 13.81 26.09
C TYR A 355 -1.34 12.44 25.78
N LEU A 356 -0.07 12.22 26.12
CA LEU A 356 0.64 10.96 25.88
C LEU A 356 0.05 9.81 26.70
N GLN A 357 -0.40 10.06 27.94
CA GLN A 357 -1.13 9.09 28.75
C GLN A 357 -2.46 8.73 28.10
N HIS A 358 -3.30 9.71 27.76
CA HIS A 358 -4.60 9.48 27.14
C HIS A 358 -4.46 8.73 25.81
N THR A 359 -3.51 9.13 24.96
CA THR A 359 -3.25 8.51 23.65
C THR A 359 -2.78 7.05 23.75
N ARG A 360 -2.17 6.64 24.88
CA ARG A 360 -1.80 5.23 25.13
C ARG A 360 -2.90 4.40 25.79
N LEU A 361 -3.68 5.01 26.69
CA LEU A 361 -4.72 4.30 27.44
C LEU A 361 -6.01 4.14 26.63
N TYR A 362 -6.28 5.03 25.68
CA TYR A 362 -7.45 4.97 24.80
C TYR A 362 -7.18 4.19 23.50
N THR A 363 -6.65 2.96 23.63
CA THR A 363 -6.76 1.95 22.57
C THR A 363 -8.15 1.28 22.70
N PRO A 364 -8.97 1.25 21.63
CA PRO A 364 -10.28 0.60 21.68
C PRO A 364 -10.11 -0.93 21.75
N GLY A 365 -10.01 -1.44 22.98
CA GLY A 365 -9.70 -2.84 23.29
C GLY A 365 -9.52 -3.14 24.77
N HIS A 366 -9.14 -2.14 25.60
CA HIS A 366 -9.07 -2.28 27.06
C HIS A 366 -10.26 -1.61 27.79
N ASN A 367 -11.48 -2.05 27.47
CA ASN A 367 -12.54 -2.07 28.48
C ASN A 367 -12.38 -3.35 29.31
N THR A 368 -11.62 -3.28 30.40
CA THR A 368 -11.70 -4.27 31.48
C THR A 368 -12.81 -3.85 32.44
N TYR A 369 -13.78 -4.75 32.60
CA TYR A 369 -14.76 -4.77 33.69
C TYR A 369 -14.08 -4.81 35.07
#